data_AF-A0A7D4ATZ2-F1
#
_entry.id   AF-A0A7D4ATZ2-F1
#
_cell.length_a   1.000
_cell.length_b   1.000
_cell.length_c   1.000
_cell.angle_alpha   90.00
_cell.angle_beta   90.00
_cell.angle_gamma   90.00
#
_symmetry.space_group_name_H-M   'P 1'
#
loop_
_entity.id
_entity.type
_entity.pdbx_description
1 polymer ?
#
loop_
_entity_poly.entity_id
_entity_poly.type
_entity_poly.pdbx_seq_one_letter_code
_entity_poly.pdbx_strand_id
1 'polypeptide(L)'
;MRNWVHLIASMLVALALAIFATTPPSPTSPSNDPAEASAERTFEQVERIASEPHPTGSPANDRVRAYLIAQLESMGLEVKTTSGSLGPDALKKLAHWRGEQTAAPTEFVNVIGVMKGADPNLPAIGLMAHYDSVWGSPGAADDAAGVASILETVRALAAEGSPRRDVVVILTDAEELGLEGAWHFFKTDPLAERIGALINLEARGGGGIASMFQTGPGNREGVELYANTVDRPAASSLAAFLYSVLPNDTDLTAALERGGYTAYNIAFIGRSGLYHSPLATPGNLDRGALNHMLAQTHSLARALVNAEQLPQPTTDAVFFDAFGIVTLVYAPWLGWVVLVLAALGYASGYRATKAKDGSVLWGAGRTILLLLGGGVLLYGLNLLSGAGVGAGYYDRLAAIPKLTGMAALAVLSAAVLIWGGKKHGPKARLGAAVPLLLIALAGQWIAPTAAYFIVIPLMLAGLVEAVIARAGDPLGRSAAGVVTALVVGYLLALGWQIMQGVGPSMPFAVVLPAALAVVALLPLWPAQKRPRLVAGVLLAAAIGLALWVRFDPVPPTVAVYSSLKPS
;
A
#
# COMPACT_ATOMS: atom_id res chain seq x y z
N MET A 1 -5.44 -36.66 12.44
CA MET A 1 -5.37 -35.72 13.57
C MET A 1 -4.08 -34.89 13.52
N ARG A 2 -2.88 -35.48 13.42
CA ARG A 2 -1.60 -34.72 13.35
C ARG A 2 -1.53 -33.59 12.30
N ASN A 3 -1.95 -33.82 11.05
CA ASN A 3 -1.95 -32.75 10.03
C ASN A 3 -2.90 -31.59 10.36
N TRP A 4 -4.00 -31.86 11.07
CA TRP A 4 -4.93 -30.80 11.50
C TRP A 4 -4.28 -29.89 12.55
N VAL A 5 -3.49 -30.44 13.47
CA VAL A 5 -2.78 -29.64 14.49
C VAL A 5 -1.77 -28.70 13.82
N HIS A 6 -0.92 -29.21 12.93
CA HIS A 6 0.06 -28.38 12.22
C HIS A 6 -0.61 -27.32 11.34
N LEU A 7 -1.68 -27.69 10.62
CA LEU A 7 -2.43 -26.75 9.80
C LEU A 7 -3.07 -25.64 10.64
N ILE A 8 -3.76 -25.99 11.73
CA ILE A 8 -4.44 -25.01 12.58
C ILE A 8 -3.40 -24.08 13.22
N ALA A 9 -2.31 -24.64 13.76
CA ALA A 9 -1.24 -23.85 14.35
C ALA A 9 -0.60 -22.89 13.32
N SER A 10 -0.29 -23.37 12.12
CA SER A 10 0.30 -22.51 11.08
C SER A 10 -0.66 -21.44 10.60
N MET A 11 -1.96 -21.73 10.49
CA MET A 11 -2.98 -20.74 10.13
C MET A 11 -3.21 -19.69 11.22
N LEU A 12 -3.13 -20.06 12.51
CA LEU A 12 -3.20 -19.10 13.61
C LEU A 12 -1.99 -18.16 13.61
N VAL A 13 -0.78 -18.68 13.38
CA VAL A 13 0.43 -17.85 13.26
C VAL A 13 0.36 -16.99 12.00
N ALA A 14 -0.08 -17.54 10.86
CA ALA A 14 -0.27 -16.76 9.63
C ALA A 14 -1.22 -15.58 9.84
N LEU A 15 -2.34 -15.82 10.52
CA LEU A 15 -3.32 -14.77 10.83
C LEU A 15 -2.74 -13.72 11.79
N ALA A 16 -2.02 -14.13 12.83
CA ALA A 16 -1.37 -13.21 13.75
C ALA A 16 -0.33 -12.32 13.04
N LEU A 17 0.49 -12.92 12.18
CA LEU A 17 1.47 -12.20 11.35
C LEU A 17 0.78 -11.22 10.38
N ALA A 18 -0.30 -11.65 9.72
CA ALA A 18 -1.06 -10.79 8.82
C ALA A 18 -1.70 -9.60 9.55
N ILE A 19 -2.30 -9.83 10.73
CA ILE A 19 -2.88 -8.77 11.57
C ILE A 19 -1.79 -7.80 12.02
N PHE A 20 -0.65 -8.31 12.48
CA PHE A 20 0.47 -7.47 12.89
C PHE A 20 0.99 -6.60 11.73
N ALA A 21 1.10 -7.18 10.53
CA ALA A 21 1.57 -6.47 9.34
C ALA A 21 0.61 -5.39 8.83
N THR A 22 -0.69 -5.51 9.08
CA THR A 22 -1.71 -4.58 8.54
C THR A 22 -2.27 -3.61 9.58
N THR A 23 -1.93 -3.80 10.86
CA THR A 23 -2.35 -2.92 11.95
C THR A 23 -1.27 -1.87 12.21
N PRO A 24 -1.59 -0.57 12.11
CA PRO A 24 -0.60 0.47 12.40
C PRO A 24 -0.17 0.42 13.88
N PRO A 25 1.09 0.80 14.20
CA PRO A 25 1.55 0.90 15.57
C PRO A 25 0.68 1.89 16.36
N SER A 26 0.45 1.61 17.64
CA SER A 26 -0.21 2.55 18.53
C SER A 26 0.60 3.85 18.63
N PRO A 27 -0.06 5.01 18.82
CA PRO A 27 0.63 6.27 19.07
C PRO A 27 1.63 6.13 20.22
N THR A 28 2.83 6.69 20.03
CA THR A 28 3.82 6.77 21.10
C THR A 28 3.30 7.67 22.23
N SER A 29 3.72 7.38 23.47
CA SER A 29 3.41 8.28 24.58
C SER A 29 4.07 9.64 24.35
N PRO A 30 3.45 10.74 24.80
CA PRO A 30 4.03 12.07 24.66
C PRO A 30 5.43 12.12 25.28
N SER A 31 6.40 12.57 24.49
CA SER A 31 7.75 12.84 24.97
C SER A 31 7.88 14.28 25.42
N ASN A 32 8.63 14.48 26.51
CA ASN A 32 9.04 15.81 26.97
C ASN A 32 10.28 16.32 26.21
N ASP A 33 10.93 15.48 25.41
CA ASP A 33 12.06 15.90 24.58
C ASP A 33 11.54 16.73 23.40
N PRO A 34 11.94 18.01 23.26
CA PRO A 34 11.53 18.81 22.12
C PRO A 34 12.09 18.29 20.78
N ALA A 35 13.18 17.52 20.78
CA ALA A 35 13.73 16.90 19.58
C ALA A 35 12.95 15.66 19.11
N GLU A 36 12.05 15.11 19.94
CA GLU A 36 11.23 13.97 19.54
C GLU A 36 9.91 14.43 18.89
N ALA A 37 9.54 13.77 17.79
CA ALA A 37 8.25 13.94 17.15
C ALA A 37 7.11 13.40 18.05
N SER A 38 6.01 14.15 18.17
CA SER A 38 4.85 13.80 19.00
C SER A 38 3.58 13.61 18.18
N ALA A 39 3.01 12.41 18.29
CA ALA A 39 1.71 12.09 17.69
C ALA A 39 0.57 13.00 18.22
N GLU A 40 0.67 13.48 19.45
CA GLU A 40 -0.34 14.38 20.04
C GLU A 40 -0.29 15.75 19.38
N ARG A 41 0.90 16.37 19.27
CA ARG A 41 1.07 17.66 18.58
C ARG A 41 0.70 17.55 17.11
N THR A 42 1.07 16.46 16.44
CA THR A 42 0.64 16.20 15.07
C THR A 42 -0.89 16.12 14.96
N PHE A 43 -1.56 15.46 15.91
CA PHE A 43 -3.03 15.40 15.90
C PHE A 43 -3.69 16.77 16.14
N GLU A 44 -3.14 17.61 17.03
CA GLU A 44 -3.62 18.98 17.23
C GLU A 44 -3.54 19.83 15.96
N GLN A 45 -2.51 19.62 15.13
CA GLN A 45 -2.39 20.26 13.82
C GLN A 45 -3.51 19.79 12.87
N VAL A 46 -3.79 18.49 12.84
CA VAL A 46 -4.93 17.93 12.07
C VAL A 46 -6.25 18.55 12.51
N GLU A 47 -6.50 18.70 13.81
CA GLU A 47 -7.74 19.30 14.33
C GLU A 47 -7.93 20.75 13.86
N ARG A 48 -6.84 21.50 13.68
CA ARG A 48 -6.87 22.88 13.21
C ARG A 48 -7.04 23.00 11.70
N ILE A 49 -6.34 22.17 10.94
CA ILE A 49 -6.39 22.19 9.46
C ILE A 49 -7.75 21.65 8.98
N ALA A 50 -8.17 20.50 9.52
CA ALA A 50 -9.37 19.79 9.11
C ALA A 50 -10.60 20.10 9.98
N SER A 51 -10.69 21.33 10.52
CA SER A 51 -11.87 21.77 11.29
C SER A 51 -13.13 21.90 10.42
N GLU A 52 -12.95 22.18 9.13
CA GLU A 52 -14.00 22.30 8.12
C GLU A 52 -13.41 22.06 6.71
N PRO A 53 -14.24 21.78 5.68
CA PRO A 53 -13.77 21.68 4.30
C PRO A 53 -13.10 22.98 3.82
N HIS A 54 -11.94 22.84 3.19
CA HIS A 54 -11.08 23.94 2.75
C HIS A 54 -10.59 23.76 1.30
N PRO A 55 -11.52 23.65 0.32
CA PRO A 55 -11.16 23.53 -1.08
C PRO A 55 -10.45 24.78 -1.60
N THR A 56 -9.59 24.58 -2.60
CA THR A 56 -8.82 25.64 -3.29
C THR A 56 -9.68 26.90 -3.50
N GLY A 57 -9.14 28.05 -3.09
CA GLY A 57 -9.78 29.37 -3.25
C GLY A 57 -11.00 29.64 -2.36
N SER A 58 -11.29 28.78 -1.39
CA SER A 58 -12.30 29.06 -0.36
C SER A 58 -11.73 29.91 0.79
N PRO A 59 -12.58 30.66 1.53
CA PRO A 59 -12.13 31.37 2.73
C PRO A 59 -11.54 30.46 3.81
N ALA A 60 -11.92 29.18 3.85
CA ALA A 60 -11.34 28.20 4.77
C ALA A 60 -9.92 27.81 4.34
N ASN A 61 -9.67 27.60 3.04
CA ASN A 61 -8.33 27.40 2.49
C ASN A 61 -7.41 28.60 2.81
N ASP A 62 -7.91 29.83 2.71
CA ASP A 62 -7.16 31.03 3.11
C ASP A 62 -6.77 31.03 4.60
N ARG A 63 -7.67 30.58 5.48
CA ARG A 63 -7.39 30.44 6.92
C ARG A 63 -6.34 29.37 7.19
N VAL A 64 -6.46 28.21 6.53
CA VAL A 64 -5.46 27.14 6.62
C VAL A 64 -4.10 27.66 6.13
N ARG A 65 -4.05 28.31 4.97
CA ARG A 65 -2.81 28.90 4.43
C ARG A 65 -2.16 29.88 5.40
N ALA A 66 -2.93 30.82 5.97
CA ALA A 66 -2.43 31.77 6.95
C ALA A 66 -1.91 31.07 8.22
N TYR A 67 -2.60 30.01 8.67
CA TYR A 67 -2.16 29.18 9.78
C TYR A 67 -0.81 28.50 9.49
N LEU A 68 -0.67 27.88 8.31
CA LEU A 68 0.55 27.19 7.90
C LEU A 68 1.75 28.12 7.81
N ILE A 69 1.57 29.32 7.22
CA ILE A 69 2.61 30.36 7.19
C ILE A 69 3.06 30.70 8.61
N ALA A 70 2.11 30.99 9.51
CA ALA A 70 2.43 31.33 10.90
C ALA A 70 3.14 30.19 11.66
N GLN A 71 2.76 28.92 11.42
CA GLN A 71 3.45 27.78 12.01
C GLN A 71 4.91 27.71 11.53
N LEU A 72 5.15 27.78 10.21
CA LEU A 72 6.49 27.69 9.65
C LEU A 72 7.38 28.86 10.10
N GLU A 73 6.86 30.10 10.11
CA GLU A 73 7.58 31.27 10.61
C GLU A 73 7.90 31.17 12.11
N SER A 74 6.97 30.64 12.92
CA SER A 74 7.21 30.43 14.36
C SER A 74 8.33 29.42 14.65
N MET A 75 8.61 28.52 13.70
CA MET A 75 9.72 27.58 13.73
C MET A 75 11.02 28.15 13.13
N GLY A 76 11.02 29.43 12.71
CA GLY A 76 12.19 30.14 12.20
C GLY A 76 12.49 29.89 10.72
N LEU A 77 11.53 29.37 9.95
CA LEU A 77 11.71 29.17 8.50
C LEU A 77 11.50 30.48 7.74
N GLU A 78 12.25 30.64 6.64
CA GLU A 78 11.96 31.67 5.64
C GLU A 78 10.77 31.19 4.78
N VAL A 79 9.64 31.89 4.87
CA VAL A 79 8.41 31.50 4.18
C VAL A 79 8.14 32.44 3.01
N LYS A 80 7.75 31.86 1.87
CA LYS A 80 7.23 32.57 0.70
C LYS A 80 5.99 31.86 0.17
N THR A 81 5.13 32.59 -0.51
CA THR A 81 4.03 32.01 -1.28
C THR A 81 4.30 32.11 -2.77
N THR A 82 3.79 31.16 -3.53
CA THR A 82 3.78 31.22 -5.00
C THR A 82 2.38 30.94 -5.49
N SER A 83 1.86 31.77 -6.40
CA SER A 83 0.51 31.62 -6.94
C SER A 83 0.53 31.42 -8.45
N GLY A 84 -0.54 30.83 -8.96
CA GLY A 84 -0.79 30.65 -10.38
C GLY A 84 -2.28 30.53 -10.67
N SER A 85 -2.65 30.54 -11.95
CA SER A 85 -4.03 30.37 -12.38
C SER A 85 -4.38 28.90 -12.58
N LEU A 86 -5.61 28.51 -12.21
CA LEU A 86 -6.15 27.18 -12.44
C LEU A 86 -6.34 26.92 -13.94
N GLY A 87 -5.96 25.70 -14.38
CA GLY A 87 -6.17 25.27 -15.75
C GLY A 87 -7.65 25.04 -16.09
N PRO A 88 -8.00 24.91 -17.39
CA PRO A 88 -9.38 24.66 -17.83
C PRO A 88 -10.01 23.40 -17.21
N ASP A 89 -9.23 22.33 -17.05
CA ASP A 89 -9.71 21.07 -16.48
C ASP A 89 -9.96 21.17 -14.96
N ALA A 90 -9.06 21.85 -14.24
CA ALA A 90 -9.24 22.19 -12.83
C ALA A 90 -10.51 23.03 -12.62
N LEU A 91 -10.72 24.08 -13.43
CA LEU A 91 -11.91 24.92 -13.38
C LEU A 91 -13.19 24.11 -13.65
N LYS A 92 -13.15 23.18 -14.62
CA LYS A 92 -14.26 22.29 -14.92
C LYS A 92 -14.57 21.33 -13.77
N LYS A 93 -13.55 20.73 -13.14
CA LYS A 93 -13.70 19.84 -11.97
C LYS A 93 -14.30 20.60 -10.79
N LEU A 94 -13.79 21.80 -10.52
CA LEU A 94 -14.30 22.68 -9.46
C LEU A 94 -15.74 23.14 -9.72
N ALA A 95 -16.12 23.42 -10.97
CA ALA A 95 -17.50 23.72 -11.34
C ALA A 95 -18.44 22.52 -11.10
N HIS A 96 -17.98 21.31 -11.42
CA HIS A 96 -18.74 20.09 -11.14
C HIS A 96 -18.99 19.88 -9.63
N TRP A 97 -17.99 20.13 -8.79
CA TRP A 97 -18.13 19.98 -7.34
C TRP A 97 -19.11 20.96 -6.69
N ARG A 98 -19.13 22.20 -7.17
CA ARG A 98 -19.91 23.29 -6.54
C ARG A 98 -21.36 23.37 -6.99
N GLY A 99 -21.69 22.79 -8.15
CA GLY A 99 -22.95 23.08 -8.84
C GLY A 99 -22.97 24.50 -9.42
N GLU A 100 -24.07 24.89 -10.06
CA GLU A 100 -24.21 26.14 -10.85
C GLU A 100 -24.26 27.45 -10.02
N GLN A 101 -23.50 27.61 -8.93
CA GLN A 101 -23.55 28.84 -8.13
C GLN A 101 -22.17 29.45 -7.81
N THR A 102 -22.04 30.75 -8.16
CA THR A 102 -20.97 31.73 -7.88
C THR A 102 -19.70 31.72 -8.75
N ALA A 103 -19.00 32.85 -8.79
CA ALA A 103 -17.73 33.02 -9.51
C ALA A 103 -16.68 32.00 -9.01
N ALA A 104 -15.97 31.36 -9.94
CA ALA A 104 -14.91 30.42 -9.59
C ALA A 104 -13.70 31.15 -9.01
N PRO A 105 -13.08 30.67 -7.91
CA PRO A 105 -11.69 31.03 -7.70
C PRO A 105 -10.92 30.56 -8.92
N THR A 106 -10.03 31.41 -9.41
CA THR A 106 -9.24 31.18 -10.63
C THR A 106 -7.78 30.94 -10.32
N GLU A 107 -7.40 30.96 -9.04
CA GLU A 107 -6.01 30.92 -8.61
C GLU A 107 -5.82 29.95 -7.44
N PHE A 108 -4.63 29.40 -7.35
CA PHE A 108 -4.12 28.58 -6.26
C PHE A 108 -2.91 29.27 -5.62
N VAL A 109 -2.58 28.95 -4.37
CA VAL A 109 -1.45 29.55 -3.66
C VAL A 109 -0.66 28.51 -2.85
N ASN A 110 0.51 28.12 -3.32
CA ASN A 110 1.42 27.27 -2.55
C ASN A 110 2.09 28.06 -1.41
N VAL A 111 2.47 27.34 -0.35
CA VAL A 111 3.31 27.83 0.76
C VAL A 111 4.64 27.09 0.76
N ILE A 112 5.73 27.83 0.62
CA ILE A 112 7.09 27.28 0.60
C ILE A 112 7.86 27.81 1.80
N GLY A 113 8.35 26.93 2.66
CA GLY A 113 9.19 27.26 3.80
C GLY A 113 10.61 26.72 3.63
N VAL A 114 11.63 27.49 4.03
CA VAL A 114 13.03 27.03 4.01
C VAL A 114 13.64 27.13 5.40
N MET A 115 14.01 25.98 5.97
CA MET A 115 14.90 25.91 7.12
C MET A 115 16.34 25.88 6.62
N LYS A 116 17.14 26.87 7.02
CA LYS A 116 18.55 26.92 6.61
C LYS A 116 19.38 25.86 7.33
N GLY A 117 20.15 25.13 6.55
CA GLY A 117 21.21 24.26 7.06
C GLY A 117 22.51 25.01 7.32
N ALA A 118 23.45 24.30 7.93
CA ALA A 118 24.79 24.79 8.21
C ALA A 118 25.63 25.01 6.94
N ASP A 119 25.39 24.24 5.86
CA ASP A 119 26.05 24.42 4.57
C ASP A 119 25.02 24.61 3.44
N PRO A 120 24.83 25.85 2.94
CA PRO A 120 23.86 26.16 1.89
C PRO A 120 24.31 25.70 0.49
N ASN A 121 25.50 25.11 0.34
CA ASN A 121 25.95 24.56 -0.94
C ASN A 121 25.55 23.08 -1.10
N LEU A 122 25.10 22.43 -0.03
CA LEU A 122 24.64 21.04 -0.11
C LEU A 122 23.23 20.99 -0.74
N PRO A 123 22.91 19.92 -1.50
CA PRO A 123 21.57 19.71 -2.01
C PRO A 123 20.56 19.64 -0.87
N ALA A 124 19.47 20.40 -0.97
CA ALA A 124 18.42 20.41 0.04
C ALA A 124 17.63 19.09 0.05
N ILE A 125 16.87 18.87 1.13
CA ILE A 125 15.80 17.87 1.13
C ILE A 125 14.44 18.59 1.03
N GLY A 126 13.48 17.98 0.36
CA GLY A 126 12.11 18.46 0.27
C GLY A 126 11.16 17.62 1.14
N LEU A 127 10.23 18.28 1.84
CA LEU A 127 9.09 17.66 2.51
C LEU A 127 7.83 18.25 1.87
N MET A 128 6.97 17.40 1.29
CA MET A 128 5.84 17.82 0.47
C MET A 128 4.53 17.13 0.85
N ALA A 129 3.45 17.91 0.86
CA ALA A 129 2.08 17.48 1.08
C ALA A 129 1.14 18.58 0.54
N HIS A 130 -0.07 18.23 0.12
CA HIS A 130 -1.07 19.22 -0.25
C HIS A 130 -1.92 19.64 0.94
N TYR A 131 -2.32 20.92 0.98
CA TYR A 131 -3.12 21.45 2.08
C TYR A 131 -4.57 21.76 1.69
N ASP A 132 -4.94 21.64 0.42
CA ASP A 132 -6.32 21.80 -0.03
C ASP A 132 -7.13 20.52 0.16
N SER A 133 -8.44 20.66 0.35
CA SER A 133 -9.36 19.51 0.45
C SER A 133 -10.33 19.48 -0.73
N VAL A 134 -10.97 18.33 -0.97
CA VAL A 134 -12.14 18.29 -1.86
C VAL A 134 -13.36 19.02 -1.29
N TRP A 135 -14.34 19.28 -2.15
CA TRP A 135 -15.60 19.90 -1.76
C TRP A 135 -16.40 19.03 -0.77
N GLY A 136 -16.77 19.61 0.36
CA GLY A 136 -17.60 18.95 1.38
C GLY A 136 -16.88 17.90 2.23
N SER A 137 -15.56 17.74 2.09
CA SER A 137 -14.73 16.90 2.96
C SER A 137 -13.78 17.77 3.79
N PRO A 138 -13.68 17.56 5.12
CA PRO A 138 -12.70 18.26 5.93
C PRO A 138 -11.24 17.84 5.71
N GLY A 139 -10.99 16.73 5.01
CA GLY A 139 -9.61 16.34 4.64
C GLY A 139 -8.70 15.94 5.80
N ALA A 140 -9.23 15.41 6.91
CA ALA A 140 -8.40 15.11 8.09
C ALA A 140 -7.29 14.08 7.83
N ALA A 141 -7.55 13.12 6.95
CA ALA A 141 -6.53 12.20 6.45
C ALA A 141 -5.83 12.74 5.21
N ASP A 142 -6.54 13.50 4.38
CA ASP A 142 -6.29 13.75 2.96
C ASP A 142 -6.38 15.26 2.68
N ASP A 143 -5.29 16.01 2.83
CA ASP A 143 -4.00 15.56 3.40
C ASP A 143 -3.52 16.39 4.61
N ALA A 144 -4.47 16.73 5.50
CA ALA A 144 -4.10 17.34 6.78
C ALA A 144 -3.14 16.46 7.60
N ALA A 145 -3.18 15.13 7.42
CA ALA A 145 -2.27 14.19 8.09
C ALA A 145 -0.83 14.31 7.59
N GLY A 146 -0.61 14.42 6.28
CA GLY A 146 0.71 14.67 5.69
C GLY A 146 1.24 16.04 6.10
N VAL A 147 0.44 17.10 5.94
CA VAL A 147 0.83 18.46 6.36
C VAL A 147 1.21 18.50 7.84
N ALA A 148 0.40 17.93 8.73
CA ALA A 148 0.69 17.87 10.16
C ALA A 148 1.98 17.09 10.47
N SER A 149 2.22 15.98 9.75
CA SER A 149 3.43 15.17 9.92
C SER A 149 4.69 15.93 9.51
N ILE A 150 4.61 16.75 8.46
CA ILE A 150 5.69 17.64 8.04
C ILE A 150 5.94 18.72 9.09
N LEU A 151 4.90 19.41 9.57
CA LEU A 151 5.04 20.47 10.57
C LEU A 151 5.71 19.95 11.86
N GLU A 152 5.29 18.79 12.36
CA GLU A 152 5.92 18.21 13.56
C GLU A 152 7.35 17.72 13.29
N THR A 153 7.62 17.17 12.10
CA THR A 153 8.99 16.79 11.70
C THR A 153 9.91 18.01 11.66
N VAL A 154 9.47 19.10 11.05
CA VAL A 154 10.21 20.37 10.96
C VAL A 154 10.45 20.94 12.36
N ARG A 155 9.44 20.93 13.23
CA ARG A 155 9.56 21.37 14.63
C ARG A 155 10.60 20.56 15.40
N ALA A 156 10.59 19.23 15.25
CA ALA A 156 11.54 18.33 15.89
C ALA A 156 12.98 18.57 15.39
N LEU A 157 13.17 18.69 14.07
CA LEU A 157 14.47 19.01 13.48
C LEU A 157 15.00 20.38 13.95
N ALA A 158 14.15 21.40 14.01
CA ALA A 158 14.53 22.72 14.52
C ALA A 158 15.00 22.68 15.98
N ALA A 159 14.42 21.80 16.80
CA ALA A 159 14.82 21.61 18.19
C ALA A 159 16.15 20.86 18.36
N GLU A 160 16.56 20.04 17.38
CA GLU A 160 17.88 19.40 17.34
C GLU A 160 19.02 20.38 16.99
N GLY A 161 18.68 21.53 16.42
CA GLY A 161 19.63 22.55 15.96
C GLY A 161 19.66 22.68 14.44
N SER A 162 20.67 23.39 13.91
CA SER A 162 20.76 23.60 12.46
C SER A 162 21.17 22.29 11.76
N PRO A 163 20.34 21.75 10.84
CA PRO A 163 20.69 20.57 10.07
C PRO A 163 21.90 20.85 9.16
N ARG A 164 22.56 19.80 8.66
CA ARG A 164 23.71 19.98 7.75
C ARG A 164 23.32 20.68 6.44
N ARG A 165 22.09 20.46 5.97
CA ARG A 165 21.56 20.92 4.68
C ARG A 165 20.24 21.65 4.86
N ASP A 166 19.85 22.44 3.88
CA ASP A 166 18.54 23.09 3.87
C ASP A 166 17.40 22.05 3.84
N VAL A 167 16.30 22.36 4.53
CA VAL A 167 15.01 21.63 4.44
C VAL A 167 14.01 22.56 3.78
N VAL A 168 13.46 22.14 2.64
CA VAL A 168 12.43 22.87 1.90
C VAL A 168 11.08 22.21 2.17
N VAL A 169 10.19 22.93 2.83
CA VAL A 169 8.80 22.54 3.05
C VAL A 169 7.97 23.06 1.87
N ILE A 170 7.23 22.18 1.21
CA ILE A 170 6.45 22.46 0.01
C ILE A 170 5.00 22.07 0.31
N LEU A 171 4.17 23.05 0.69
CA LEU A 171 2.75 22.83 0.92
C LEU A 171 1.98 23.35 -0.30
N THR A 172 1.46 22.44 -1.09
CA THR A 172 0.81 22.69 -2.37
C THR A 172 -0.68 22.98 -2.19
N ASP A 173 -1.22 23.80 -3.09
CA ASP A 173 -2.66 24.03 -3.24
C ASP A 173 -3.10 23.46 -4.60
N ALA A 174 -4.39 23.16 -4.73
CA ALA A 174 -4.99 22.60 -5.94
C ALA A 174 -4.40 21.25 -6.41
N GLU A 175 -3.96 20.40 -5.49
CA GLU A 175 -3.66 18.98 -5.79
C GLU A 175 -4.93 18.32 -6.32
N GLU A 176 -6.01 18.51 -5.57
CA GLU A 176 -7.29 17.84 -5.76
C GLU A 176 -7.99 18.29 -7.05
N LEU A 177 -7.49 19.35 -7.69
CA LEU A 177 -7.95 19.85 -8.98
C LEU A 177 -7.10 19.41 -10.17
N GLY A 178 -5.97 18.72 -9.94
CA GLY A 178 -5.07 18.24 -10.99
C GLY A 178 -3.60 18.58 -10.77
N LEU A 179 -3.11 18.60 -9.52
CA LEU A 179 -1.71 18.83 -9.16
C LEU A 179 -1.18 20.22 -9.57
N GLU A 180 -2.06 21.22 -9.67
CA GLU A 180 -1.71 22.53 -10.26
C GLU A 180 -0.58 23.21 -9.46
N GLY A 181 -0.66 23.14 -8.13
CA GLY A 181 0.37 23.66 -7.23
C GLY A 181 1.74 23.00 -7.41
N ALA A 182 1.80 21.66 -7.45
CA ALA A 182 3.06 20.95 -7.65
C ALA A 182 3.65 21.20 -9.04
N TRP A 183 2.82 21.15 -10.09
CA TRP A 183 3.26 21.47 -11.45
C TRP A 183 3.87 22.86 -11.52
N HIS A 184 3.25 23.84 -10.86
CA HIS A 184 3.79 25.19 -10.79
C HIS A 184 5.14 25.21 -10.09
N PHE A 185 5.26 24.65 -8.89
CA PHE A 185 6.51 24.66 -8.11
C PHE A 185 7.68 24.05 -8.89
N PHE A 186 7.53 22.83 -9.42
CA PHE A 186 8.63 22.13 -10.11
C PHE A 186 9.00 22.75 -11.47
N LYS A 187 8.11 23.55 -12.08
CA LYS A 187 8.38 24.26 -13.34
C LYS A 187 9.00 25.64 -13.12
N THR A 188 8.63 26.37 -12.07
CA THR A 188 8.95 27.80 -11.95
C THR A 188 9.86 28.15 -10.77
N ASP A 189 9.92 27.34 -9.71
CA ASP A 189 10.71 27.67 -8.52
C ASP A 189 12.15 27.16 -8.62
N PRO A 190 13.18 28.04 -8.52
CA PRO A 190 14.58 27.62 -8.51
C PRO A 190 14.95 26.64 -7.39
N LEU A 191 14.18 26.60 -6.29
CA LEU A 191 14.39 25.62 -5.22
C LEU A 191 14.24 24.18 -5.71
N ALA A 192 13.46 23.92 -6.77
CA ALA A 192 13.33 22.59 -7.36
C ALA A 192 14.68 22.03 -7.84
N GLU A 193 15.61 22.88 -8.27
CA GLU A 193 16.97 22.46 -8.70
C GLU A 193 17.91 22.16 -7.55
N ARG A 194 17.60 22.71 -6.36
CA ARG A 194 18.41 22.53 -5.15
C ARG A 194 18.09 21.24 -4.42
N ILE A 195 16.89 20.69 -4.60
CA ILE A 195 16.43 19.50 -3.88
C ILE A 195 17.06 18.23 -4.49
N GLY A 196 17.75 17.45 -3.66
CA GLY A 196 18.31 16.15 -4.06
C GLY A 196 17.49 14.94 -3.58
N ALA A 197 16.69 15.11 -2.52
CA ALA A 197 15.79 14.07 -2.03
C ALA A 197 14.44 14.66 -1.60
N LEU A 198 13.34 13.95 -1.86
CA LEU A 198 11.98 14.43 -1.63
C LEU A 198 11.15 13.38 -0.90
N ILE A 199 10.47 13.77 0.19
CA ILE A 199 9.47 12.96 0.87
C ILE A 199 8.10 13.61 0.59
N ASN A 200 7.22 12.87 -0.09
CA ASN A 200 5.83 13.25 -0.33
C ASN A 200 4.90 12.42 0.54
N LEU A 201 3.92 13.07 1.17
CA LEU A 201 2.91 12.43 2.01
C LEU A 201 1.54 12.57 1.38
N GLU A 202 0.72 11.54 1.54
CA GLU A 202 -0.59 11.39 0.88
C GLU A 202 -1.52 10.48 1.70
N ALA A 203 -2.81 10.48 1.39
CA ALA A 203 -3.74 9.49 1.92
C ALA A 203 -4.85 9.10 0.95
N ARG A 204 -5.32 7.85 1.05
CA ARG A 204 -6.51 7.38 0.29
C ARG A 204 -7.45 6.59 1.19
N GLY A 205 -7.89 7.23 2.27
CA GLY A 205 -8.72 6.61 3.29
C GLY A 205 -8.66 7.38 4.60
N GLY A 206 -8.77 6.68 5.73
CA GLY A 206 -8.68 7.30 7.05
C GLY A 206 -7.87 6.49 8.07
N GLY A 207 -7.11 5.49 7.62
CA GLY A 207 -6.23 4.73 8.50
C GLY A 207 -5.46 3.60 7.84
N GLY A 208 -4.94 2.67 8.66
CA GLY A 208 -4.07 1.59 8.23
C GLY A 208 -2.58 1.96 8.25
N ILE A 209 -1.73 1.06 7.77
CA ILE A 209 -0.28 1.34 7.70
C ILE A 209 0.00 2.41 6.63
N ALA A 210 0.79 3.43 6.96
CA ALA A 210 1.40 4.34 5.99
C ALA A 210 2.53 3.59 5.27
N SER A 211 2.40 3.35 3.97
CA SER A 211 3.34 2.58 3.17
C SER A 211 4.02 3.47 2.14
N MET A 212 5.33 3.29 1.95
CA MET A 212 6.02 3.80 0.78
C MET A 212 5.52 3.03 -0.45
N PHE A 213 4.68 3.66 -1.27
CA PHE A 213 4.00 3.03 -2.40
C PHE A 213 4.54 3.48 -3.76
N GLN A 214 5.33 4.55 -3.81
CA GLN A 214 6.01 5.04 -5.01
C GLN A 214 7.40 5.60 -4.62
N THR A 215 8.37 5.43 -5.52
CA THR A 215 9.74 5.95 -5.41
C THR A 215 10.24 6.31 -6.80
N GLY A 216 11.29 7.13 -6.89
CA GLY A 216 11.96 7.43 -8.16
C GLY A 216 12.69 6.21 -8.78
N PRO A 217 13.08 6.27 -10.06
CA PRO A 217 13.92 5.24 -10.69
C PRO A 217 15.33 5.23 -10.09
N GLY A 218 16.05 4.11 -10.22
CA GLY A 218 17.39 3.97 -9.64
C GLY A 218 17.38 3.92 -8.11
N ASN A 219 16.29 3.41 -7.52
CA ASN A 219 15.95 3.60 -6.10
C ASN A 219 16.82 2.87 -5.06
N ARG A 220 17.83 2.09 -5.46
CA ARG A 220 18.56 1.22 -4.53
C ARG A 220 19.10 1.96 -3.30
N GLU A 221 19.87 3.03 -3.50
CA GLU A 221 20.49 3.74 -2.37
C GLU A 221 19.45 4.39 -1.45
N GLY A 222 18.39 4.96 -2.03
CA GLY A 222 17.30 5.55 -1.25
C GLY A 222 16.54 4.52 -0.41
N VAL A 223 16.22 3.37 -1.01
CA VAL A 223 15.54 2.29 -0.31
C VAL A 223 16.45 1.62 0.74
N GLU A 224 17.76 1.53 0.51
CA GLU A 224 18.73 1.08 1.51
C GLU A 224 18.79 2.06 2.70
N LEU A 225 18.77 3.38 2.45
CA LEU A 225 18.66 4.37 3.52
C LEU A 225 17.35 4.19 4.31
N TYR A 226 16.21 4.07 3.63
CA TYR A 226 14.92 3.81 4.26
C TYR A 226 14.95 2.55 5.13
N ALA A 227 15.48 1.44 4.61
CA ALA A 227 15.56 0.16 5.30
C ALA A 227 16.43 0.20 6.57
N ASN A 228 17.47 1.04 6.59
CA ASN A 228 18.36 1.20 7.75
C ASN A 228 17.85 2.20 8.79
N THR A 229 16.84 3.00 8.46
CA THR A 229 16.41 4.16 9.25
C THR A 229 15.02 3.98 9.85
N VAL A 230 14.13 3.26 9.16
CA VAL A 230 12.73 3.13 9.56
C VAL A 230 12.50 1.87 10.39
N ASP A 231 12.16 2.05 11.68
CA ASP A 231 11.98 0.96 12.64
C ASP A 231 10.74 0.08 12.38
N ARG A 232 9.63 0.73 11.98
CA ARG A 232 8.39 0.06 11.58
C ARG A 232 8.17 0.35 10.09
N PRO A 233 8.78 -0.44 9.19
CA PRO A 233 8.67 -0.16 7.78
C PRO A 233 7.34 -0.63 7.21
N ALA A 234 6.90 0.04 6.15
CA ALA A 234 5.89 -0.47 5.23
C ALA A 234 6.29 0.02 3.84
N ALA A 235 6.73 -0.90 3.00
CA ALA A 235 7.29 -0.56 1.69
C ALA A 235 7.19 -1.77 0.77
N SER A 236 6.95 -1.53 -0.52
CA SER A 236 6.90 -2.62 -1.50
C SER A 236 7.27 -2.16 -2.90
N SER A 237 8.27 -2.81 -3.50
CA SER A 237 8.61 -2.61 -4.92
C SER A 237 7.53 -3.13 -5.87
N LEU A 238 6.63 -4.00 -5.38
CA LEU A 238 5.41 -4.38 -6.12
C LEU A 238 4.45 -3.18 -6.18
N ALA A 239 4.23 -2.49 -5.05
CA ALA A 239 3.40 -1.28 -5.04
C ALA A 239 4.01 -0.19 -5.94
N ALA A 240 5.31 0.06 -5.83
CA ALA A 240 6.02 1.04 -6.66
C ALA A 240 5.92 0.71 -8.16
N PHE A 241 6.10 -0.55 -8.54
CA PHE A 241 5.93 -0.99 -9.92
C PHE A 241 4.50 -0.82 -10.42
N LEU A 242 3.50 -1.27 -9.63
CA LEU A 242 2.10 -1.15 -10.02
C LEU A 242 1.67 0.32 -10.16
N TYR A 243 2.12 1.19 -9.25
CA TYR A 243 1.82 2.60 -9.32
C TYR A 243 2.44 3.26 -10.57
N SER A 244 3.66 2.87 -10.96
CA SER A 244 4.33 3.38 -12.17
C SER A 244 3.63 3.05 -13.50
N VAL A 245 2.69 2.10 -13.50
CA VAL A 245 1.94 1.67 -14.70
C VAL A 245 0.45 2.02 -14.64
N LEU A 246 -0.04 2.47 -13.48
CA LEU A 246 -1.42 2.90 -13.31
C LEU A 246 -1.53 4.41 -13.60
N PRO A 247 -2.66 4.88 -14.17
CA PRO A 247 -2.89 6.30 -14.43
C PRO A 247 -3.34 7.03 -13.14
N ASN A 248 -2.56 6.89 -12.08
CA ASN A 248 -2.77 7.59 -10.82
C ASN A 248 -1.59 8.54 -10.60
N ASP A 249 -1.88 9.73 -10.11
CA ASP A 249 -0.90 10.75 -9.84
C ASP A 249 -1.07 11.30 -8.42
N THR A 250 -0.01 11.94 -7.95
CA THR A 250 0.07 12.75 -6.71
C THR A 250 1.03 13.89 -7.02
N ASP A 251 1.20 14.84 -6.11
CA ASP A 251 2.15 15.93 -6.31
C ASP A 251 3.59 15.46 -6.62
N LEU A 252 3.96 14.26 -6.16
CA LEU A 252 5.26 13.67 -6.50
C LEU A 252 5.44 13.43 -8.01
N THR A 253 4.37 13.23 -8.78
CA THR A 253 4.43 13.07 -10.23
C THR A 253 5.16 14.23 -10.90
N ALA A 254 4.90 15.48 -10.45
CA ALA A 254 5.54 16.66 -11.01
C ALA A 254 7.08 16.67 -10.81
N ALA A 255 7.55 16.13 -9.67
CA ALA A 255 8.97 15.96 -9.42
C ALA A 255 9.58 14.84 -10.27
N LEU A 256 8.91 13.69 -10.34
CA LEU A 256 9.44 12.51 -11.04
C LEU A 256 9.54 12.70 -12.56
N GLU A 257 8.63 13.46 -13.17
CA GLU A 257 8.72 13.82 -14.59
C GLU A 257 9.95 14.70 -14.91
N ARG A 258 10.34 15.57 -13.96
CA ARG A 258 11.57 16.35 -14.09
C ARG A 258 12.83 15.49 -13.93
N GLY A 259 12.75 14.46 -13.09
CA GLY A 259 13.83 13.51 -12.83
C GLY A 259 14.94 14.07 -11.93
N GLY A 260 15.86 13.19 -11.52
CA GLY A 260 17.03 13.56 -10.69
C GLY A 260 16.79 13.55 -9.18
N TYR A 261 15.60 13.15 -8.72
CA TYR A 261 15.27 13.09 -7.29
C TYR A 261 15.33 11.66 -6.76
N THR A 262 15.97 11.48 -5.60
CA THR A 262 15.64 10.36 -4.71
C THR A 262 14.31 10.67 -4.04
N ALA A 263 13.27 9.89 -4.29
CA ALA A 263 11.92 10.22 -3.84
C ALA A 263 11.26 9.11 -3.03
N TYR A 264 10.45 9.51 -2.05
CA TYR A 264 9.68 8.62 -1.19
C TYR A 264 8.23 9.12 -1.15
N ASN A 265 7.28 8.37 -1.72
CA ASN A 265 5.86 8.67 -1.60
C ASN A 265 5.22 7.74 -0.57
N ILE A 266 4.70 8.30 0.52
CA ILE A 266 4.18 7.55 1.66
C ILE A 266 2.70 7.86 1.87
N ALA A 267 1.86 6.83 1.83
CA ALA A 267 0.42 6.97 2.09
C ALA A 267 -0.17 5.81 2.88
N PHE A 268 -1.23 6.09 3.63
CA PHE A 268 -2.13 5.03 4.12
C PHE A 268 -3.44 5.03 3.32
N ILE A 269 -3.94 3.83 3.02
CA ILE A 269 -5.09 3.62 2.13
C ILE A 269 -6.25 2.85 2.80
N GLY A 270 -6.10 2.55 4.09
CA GLY A 270 -7.09 1.82 4.85
C GLY A 270 -8.23 2.69 5.33
N ARG A 271 -9.31 2.05 5.79
CA ARG A 271 -10.60 2.72 6.02
C ARG A 271 -11.05 3.52 4.78
N SER A 272 -10.90 2.94 3.59
CA SER A 272 -11.00 3.62 2.30
C SER A 272 -12.35 4.30 2.05
N GLY A 273 -13.41 3.92 2.77
CA GLY A 273 -14.69 4.64 2.75
C GLY A 273 -14.61 6.09 3.23
N LEU A 274 -13.54 6.49 3.93
CA LEU A 274 -13.31 7.86 4.39
C LEU A 274 -12.59 8.74 3.34
N TYR A 275 -12.13 8.19 2.23
CA TYR A 275 -11.53 8.96 1.15
C TYR A 275 -12.54 9.93 0.53
N HIS A 276 -12.19 11.23 0.44
CA HIS A 276 -13.07 12.33 0.00
C HIS A 276 -14.42 12.42 0.75
N SER A 277 -14.49 11.82 1.93
CA SER A 277 -15.74 11.67 2.66
C SER A 277 -16.10 12.96 3.42
N PRO A 278 -17.39 13.33 3.55
CA PRO A 278 -17.79 14.34 4.53
C PRO A 278 -17.50 13.91 5.97
N LEU A 279 -17.27 12.60 6.20
CA LEU A 279 -16.88 12.04 7.48
C LEU A 279 -15.36 11.93 7.66
N ALA A 280 -14.54 12.46 6.75
CA ALA A 280 -13.09 12.59 6.90
C ALA A 280 -12.72 13.68 7.92
N THR A 281 -13.24 13.56 9.13
CA THR A 281 -13.03 14.47 10.25
C THR A 281 -11.87 14.00 11.14
N PRO A 282 -11.28 14.88 11.96
CA PRO A 282 -10.23 14.49 12.91
C PRO A 282 -10.64 13.31 13.81
N GLY A 283 -11.91 13.26 14.22
CA GLY A 283 -12.44 12.17 15.07
C GLY A 283 -12.48 10.79 14.39
N ASN A 284 -12.45 10.72 13.06
CA ASN A 284 -12.46 9.46 12.30
C ASN A 284 -11.07 9.05 11.78
N LEU A 285 -10.06 9.91 11.92
CA LEU A 285 -8.68 9.60 11.58
C LEU A 285 -8.11 8.55 12.55
N ASP A 286 -7.51 7.50 12.01
CA ASP A 286 -6.76 6.52 12.78
C ASP A 286 -5.46 7.13 13.31
N ARG A 287 -5.40 7.36 14.62
CA ARG A 287 -4.22 7.92 15.28
C ARG A 287 -2.97 7.06 15.11
N GLY A 288 -3.12 5.73 14.99
CA GLY A 288 -2.00 4.84 14.71
C GLY A 288 -1.42 5.07 13.32
N ALA A 289 -2.28 5.32 12.32
CA ALA A 289 -1.86 5.62 10.95
C ALA A 289 -1.10 6.96 10.89
N LEU A 290 -1.63 8.00 11.55
CA LEU A 290 -0.96 9.30 11.67
C LEU A 290 0.42 9.17 12.33
N ASN A 291 0.49 8.45 13.46
CA ASN A 291 1.76 8.21 14.14
C ASN A 291 2.75 7.41 13.26
N HIS A 292 2.27 6.44 12.49
CA HIS A 292 3.11 5.64 11.61
C HIS A 292 3.66 6.45 10.44
N MET A 293 2.86 7.36 9.87
CA MET A 293 3.31 8.32 8.86
C MET A 293 4.36 9.27 9.44
N LEU A 294 4.04 9.93 10.57
CA LEU A 294 4.95 10.83 11.28
C LEU A 294 6.30 10.16 11.59
N ALA A 295 6.29 8.96 12.17
CA ALA A 295 7.52 8.26 12.55
C ALA A 295 8.41 7.97 11.33
N GLN A 296 7.83 7.58 10.20
CA GLN A 296 8.57 7.34 8.97
C GLN A 296 9.14 8.65 8.39
N THR A 297 8.32 9.69 8.30
CA THR A 297 8.72 11.01 7.80
C THR A 297 9.85 11.58 8.64
N HIS A 298 9.70 11.57 9.96
CA HIS A 298 10.69 12.11 10.89
C HIS A 298 12.01 11.36 10.81
N SER A 299 12.00 10.02 10.94
CA SER A 299 13.23 9.23 10.88
C SER A 299 13.95 9.39 9.55
N LEU A 300 13.21 9.36 8.43
CA LEU A 300 13.79 9.51 7.11
C LEU A 300 14.33 10.92 6.85
N ALA A 301 13.58 11.97 7.21
CA ALA A 301 14.03 13.35 7.11
C ALA A 301 15.30 13.57 7.94
N ARG A 302 15.31 13.09 9.20
CA ARG A 302 16.47 13.17 10.08
C ARG A 302 17.71 12.47 9.51
N ALA A 303 17.55 11.30 8.88
CA ALA A 303 18.66 10.63 8.22
C ALA A 303 19.15 11.38 6.99
N LEU A 304 18.25 11.90 6.15
CA LEU A 304 18.61 12.63 4.93
C LEU A 304 19.30 13.97 5.25
N VAL A 305 18.84 14.73 6.24
CA VAL A 305 19.50 16.00 6.60
C VAL A 305 20.91 15.76 7.16
N ASN A 306 21.15 14.63 7.83
CA ASN A 306 22.42 14.33 8.48
C ASN A 306 23.37 13.45 7.64
N ALA A 307 22.90 12.88 6.53
CA ALA A 307 23.73 12.04 5.66
C ALA A 307 25.02 12.75 5.24
N GLU A 308 26.08 12.03 4.88
CA GLU A 308 27.28 12.68 4.32
C GLU A 308 27.05 13.13 2.88
N GLN A 309 26.40 12.27 2.10
CA GLN A 309 25.93 12.50 0.74
C GLN A 309 24.48 12.02 0.67
N LEU A 310 23.63 12.73 -0.08
CA LEU A 310 22.27 12.24 -0.32
C LEU A 310 22.32 11.01 -1.22
N PRO A 311 21.42 10.02 -1.03
CA PRO A 311 21.32 8.88 -1.92
C PRO A 311 21.13 9.32 -3.37
N GLN A 312 21.80 8.64 -4.29
CA GLN A 312 21.74 8.95 -5.71
C GLN A 312 20.91 7.91 -6.48
N PRO A 313 20.22 8.33 -7.55
CA PRO A 313 19.60 7.40 -8.49
C PRO A 313 20.67 6.52 -9.16
N THR A 314 20.71 5.23 -8.85
CA THR A 314 21.67 4.27 -9.42
C THR A 314 20.95 3.15 -10.16
N THR A 315 20.69 2.03 -9.49
CA THR A 315 19.98 0.86 -10.02
C THR A 315 18.70 0.65 -9.25
N ASP A 316 17.69 0.03 -9.85
CA ASP A 316 16.51 -0.37 -9.10
C ASP A 316 16.79 -1.60 -8.22
N ALA A 317 16.16 -1.62 -7.05
CA ALA A 317 16.18 -2.76 -6.14
C ALA A 317 14.80 -3.44 -6.08
N VAL A 318 14.83 -4.72 -5.69
CA VAL A 318 13.64 -5.38 -5.13
C VAL A 318 13.60 -5.05 -3.64
N PHE A 319 12.45 -4.61 -3.15
CA PHE A 319 12.27 -4.36 -1.72
C PHE A 319 10.87 -4.65 -1.22
N PHE A 320 10.78 -5.12 0.02
CA PHE A 320 9.50 -5.26 0.72
C PHE A 320 9.71 -5.35 2.23
N ASP A 321 8.72 -4.91 3.00
CA ASP A 321 8.70 -5.18 4.43
C ASP A 321 8.28 -6.62 4.73
N ALA A 322 8.98 -7.26 5.68
CA ALA A 322 8.60 -8.55 6.24
C ALA A 322 7.74 -8.31 7.48
N PHE A 323 6.42 -8.24 7.28
CA PHE A 323 5.42 -8.07 8.33
C PHE A 323 5.56 -6.78 9.14
N GLY A 324 6.06 -5.69 8.53
CA GLY A 324 6.34 -4.44 9.24
C GLY A 324 7.45 -4.52 10.29
N ILE A 325 8.34 -5.52 10.20
CA ILE A 325 9.46 -5.73 11.14
C ILE A 325 10.77 -5.25 10.53
N VAL A 326 11.02 -5.55 9.26
CA VAL A 326 12.29 -5.24 8.58
C VAL A 326 12.04 -5.10 7.08
N THR A 327 12.69 -4.13 6.44
CA THR A 327 12.71 -4.02 4.98
C THR A 327 13.83 -4.88 4.42
N LEU A 328 13.49 -5.82 3.55
CA LEU A 328 14.47 -6.59 2.78
C LEU A 328 14.74 -5.86 1.47
N VAL A 329 16.03 -5.69 1.11
CA VAL A 329 16.47 -5.03 -0.12
C VAL A 329 17.48 -5.90 -0.84
N TYR A 330 17.26 -6.19 -2.12
CA TYR A 330 18.20 -7.00 -2.91
C TYR A 330 18.17 -6.68 -4.41
N ALA A 331 19.22 -7.10 -5.12
CA ALA A 331 19.36 -6.85 -6.55
C ALA A 331 18.37 -7.71 -7.39
N PRO A 332 17.72 -7.16 -8.43
CA PRO A 332 16.69 -7.89 -9.17
C PRO A 332 17.13 -9.23 -9.77
N TRP A 333 18.41 -9.36 -10.16
CA TRP A 333 18.96 -10.60 -10.73
C TRP A 333 18.90 -11.80 -9.76
N LEU A 334 18.88 -11.57 -8.43
CA LEU A 334 18.78 -12.64 -7.44
C LEU A 334 17.44 -13.39 -7.54
N GLY A 335 16.41 -12.80 -8.14
CA GLY A 335 15.16 -13.51 -8.42
C GLY A 335 15.35 -14.77 -9.29
N TRP A 336 16.33 -14.77 -10.19
CA TRP A 336 16.70 -15.97 -10.97
C TRP A 336 17.30 -17.07 -10.09
N VAL A 337 18.13 -16.70 -9.12
CA VAL A 337 18.70 -17.66 -8.14
C VAL A 337 17.57 -18.26 -7.29
N VAL A 338 16.65 -17.43 -6.80
CA VAL A 338 15.46 -17.86 -6.03
C VAL A 338 14.62 -18.85 -6.83
N LEU A 339 14.42 -18.61 -8.13
CA LEU A 339 13.71 -19.52 -9.04
C LEU A 339 14.44 -20.86 -9.25
N VAL A 340 15.76 -20.84 -9.41
CA VAL A 340 16.56 -22.07 -9.50
C VAL A 340 16.44 -22.88 -8.21
N LEU A 341 16.50 -22.24 -7.05
CA LEU A 341 16.31 -22.91 -5.75
C LEU A 341 14.91 -23.53 -5.63
N ALA A 342 13.87 -22.82 -6.06
CA ALA A 342 12.51 -23.35 -6.12
C ALA A 342 12.45 -24.62 -6.99
N ALA A 343 12.98 -24.56 -8.21
CA ALA A 343 12.99 -25.66 -9.15
C ALA A 343 13.75 -26.89 -8.62
N LEU A 344 14.94 -26.68 -8.02
CA LEU A 344 15.72 -27.75 -7.40
C LEU A 344 14.98 -28.40 -6.22
N GLY A 345 14.30 -27.59 -5.41
CA GLY A 345 13.46 -28.05 -4.32
C GLY A 345 12.38 -29.01 -4.78
N TYR A 346 11.54 -28.58 -5.73
CA TYR A 346 10.51 -29.45 -6.31
C TYR A 346 11.07 -30.67 -7.06
N ALA A 347 12.19 -30.52 -7.77
CA ALA A 347 12.85 -31.63 -8.45
C ALA A 347 13.31 -32.73 -7.47
N SER A 348 13.80 -32.33 -6.29
CA SER A 348 14.19 -33.29 -5.26
C SER A 348 12.99 -34.06 -4.69
N GLY A 349 11.86 -33.37 -4.43
CA GLY A 349 10.60 -34.00 -4.04
C GLY A 349 10.05 -34.95 -5.09
N TYR A 350 10.17 -34.59 -6.38
CA TYR A 350 9.78 -35.45 -7.49
C TYR A 350 10.63 -36.73 -7.54
N ARG A 351 11.97 -36.61 -7.49
CA ARG A 351 12.91 -37.75 -7.58
C ARG A 351 12.77 -38.73 -6.43
N ALA A 352 12.34 -38.28 -5.25
CA ALA A 352 12.07 -39.15 -4.11
C ALA A 352 10.86 -40.10 -4.32
N THR A 353 10.10 -39.95 -5.41
CA THR A 353 8.89 -40.75 -5.67
C THR A 353 9.01 -41.64 -6.92
N LYS A 354 8.80 -42.96 -6.74
CA LYS A 354 8.92 -43.96 -7.83
C LYS A 354 7.64 -44.18 -8.66
N ALA A 355 6.48 -43.67 -8.23
CA ALA A 355 5.20 -43.91 -8.91
C ALA A 355 5.10 -43.17 -10.25
N LYS A 356 4.95 -43.85 -11.38
CA LYS A 356 4.63 -43.21 -12.68
C LYS A 356 3.13 -43.00 -12.77
N ASP A 357 2.67 -41.77 -12.51
CA ASP A 357 1.27 -41.39 -12.64
C ASP A 357 1.12 -40.02 -13.33
N GLY A 358 -0.10 -39.70 -13.77
CA GLY A 358 -0.44 -38.40 -14.34
C GLY A 358 -0.61 -37.27 -13.31
N SER A 359 -0.15 -37.45 -12.06
CA SER A 359 -0.45 -36.53 -10.96
C SER A 359 0.11 -35.12 -11.15
N VAL A 360 1.22 -34.97 -11.88
CA VAL A 360 1.78 -33.65 -12.22
C VAL A 360 0.81 -32.87 -13.12
N LEU A 361 0.30 -33.50 -14.19
CA LEU A 361 -0.66 -32.88 -15.11
C LEU A 361 -1.97 -32.52 -14.39
N TRP A 362 -2.48 -33.41 -13.54
CA TRP A 362 -3.67 -33.11 -12.73
C TRP A 362 -3.45 -31.98 -11.72
N GLY A 363 -2.27 -31.91 -11.10
CA GLY A 363 -1.91 -30.80 -10.21
C GLY A 363 -1.89 -29.47 -10.95
N ALA A 364 -1.26 -29.43 -12.12
CA ALA A 364 -1.19 -28.23 -12.96
C ALA A 364 -2.59 -27.80 -13.43
N GLY A 365 -3.39 -28.74 -13.92
CA GLY A 365 -4.77 -28.48 -14.35
C GLY A 365 -5.65 -27.92 -13.22
N ARG A 366 -5.46 -28.39 -11.97
CA ARG A 366 -6.16 -27.86 -10.80
C ARG A 366 -5.75 -26.44 -10.44
N THR A 367 -4.48 -26.10 -10.52
CA THR A 367 -4.02 -24.72 -10.29
C THR A 367 -4.53 -23.79 -11.38
N ILE A 368 -4.48 -24.21 -12.65
CA ILE A 368 -5.06 -23.43 -13.77
C ILE A 368 -6.57 -23.23 -13.56
N LEU A 369 -7.30 -24.27 -13.15
CA LEU A 369 -8.72 -24.17 -12.83
C LEU A 369 -8.97 -23.21 -11.65
N LEU A 370 -8.11 -23.20 -10.63
CA LEU A 370 -8.22 -22.25 -9.53
C LEU A 370 -7.97 -20.81 -9.99
N LEU A 371 -6.94 -20.59 -10.82
CA LEU A 371 -6.59 -19.27 -11.33
C LEU A 371 -7.70 -18.71 -12.23
N LEU A 372 -8.08 -19.45 -13.28
CA LEU A 372 -9.08 -18.99 -14.25
C LEU A 372 -10.49 -19.05 -13.66
N GLY A 373 -10.87 -20.17 -13.04
CA GLY A 373 -12.18 -20.35 -12.44
C GLY A 373 -12.42 -19.46 -11.23
N GLY A 374 -11.40 -19.27 -10.39
CA GLY A 374 -11.46 -18.31 -9.27
C GLY A 374 -11.55 -16.87 -9.75
N GLY A 375 -10.81 -16.51 -10.80
CA GLY A 375 -10.89 -15.18 -11.43
C GLY A 375 -12.28 -14.89 -11.99
N VAL A 376 -12.83 -15.82 -12.78
CA VAL A 376 -14.20 -15.71 -13.32
C VAL A 376 -15.25 -15.65 -12.20
N LEU A 377 -15.10 -16.48 -11.16
CA LEU A 377 -16.00 -16.46 -10.00
C LEU A 377 -16.01 -15.09 -9.31
N LEU A 378 -14.83 -14.54 -8.99
CA LEU A 378 -14.73 -13.25 -8.33
C LEU A 378 -15.20 -12.10 -9.20
N TYR A 379 -14.91 -12.16 -10.51
CA TYR A 379 -15.45 -11.19 -11.46
C TYR A 379 -16.99 -11.23 -11.47
N GLY A 380 -17.59 -12.42 -11.56
CA GLY A 380 -19.05 -12.60 -11.51
C GLY A 380 -19.67 -12.15 -10.20
N LEU A 381 -19.06 -12.45 -9.05
CA LEU A 381 -19.50 -11.96 -7.74
C LEU A 381 -19.37 -10.45 -7.62
N ASN A 382 -18.34 -9.85 -8.23
CA ASN A 382 -18.19 -8.40 -8.26
C ASN A 382 -19.33 -7.73 -9.04
N LEU A 383 -19.67 -8.25 -10.23
CA LEU A 383 -20.84 -7.80 -11.00
C LEU A 383 -22.14 -7.99 -10.22
N LEU A 384 -22.29 -9.12 -9.52
CA LEU A 384 -23.44 -9.37 -8.66
C LEU A 384 -23.55 -8.32 -7.56
N SER A 385 -22.42 -7.91 -6.97
CA SER A 385 -22.36 -6.85 -5.96
C SER A 385 -22.66 -5.43 -6.47
N GLY A 386 -22.92 -5.27 -7.78
CA GLY A 386 -23.25 -3.99 -8.39
C GLY A 386 -22.05 -3.23 -8.97
N ALA A 387 -20.92 -3.91 -9.22
CA ALA A 387 -19.83 -3.32 -10.00
C ALA A 387 -20.24 -3.18 -11.49
N GLY A 388 -19.84 -2.08 -12.13
CA GLY A 388 -20.16 -1.79 -13.54
C GLY A 388 -20.35 -0.30 -13.81
N VAL A 389 -20.91 0.01 -14.98
CA VAL A 389 -21.25 1.40 -15.38
C VAL A 389 -22.30 1.95 -14.43
N GLY A 390 -22.03 3.12 -13.83
CA GLY A 390 -22.90 3.75 -12.83
C GLY A 390 -22.67 3.30 -11.38
N ALA A 391 -21.71 2.41 -11.12
CA ALA A 391 -21.30 2.11 -9.75
C ALA A 391 -20.60 3.35 -9.15
N GLY A 392 -21.17 3.94 -8.09
CA GLY A 392 -20.57 5.06 -7.39
C GLY A 392 -19.22 4.67 -6.79
N TYR A 393 -18.14 5.35 -7.20
CA TYR A 393 -16.78 5.00 -6.79
C TYR A 393 -16.58 5.02 -5.27
N TYR A 394 -17.02 6.08 -4.58
CA TYR A 394 -16.87 6.19 -3.12
C TYR A 394 -17.77 5.21 -2.34
N ASP A 395 -18.92 4.85 -2.89
CA ASP A 395 -19.78 3.81 -2.32
C ASP A 395 -19.09 2.43 -2.41
N ARG A 396 -18.44 2.15 -3.54
CA ARG A 396 -17.61 0.96 -3.70
C ARG A 396 -16.41 0.94 -2.74
N LEU A 397 -15.79 2.10 -2.45
CA LEU A 397 -14.74 2.20 -1.43
C LEU A 397 -15.25 1.85 -0.03
N ALA A 398 -16.43 2.37 0.34
CA ALA A 398 -17.07 2.04 1.61
C ALA A 398 -17.43 0.55 1.73
N ALA A 399 -17.70 -0.12 0.60
CA ALA A 399 -18.01 -1.56 0.56
C ALA A 399 -16.78 -2.49 0.66
N ILE A 400 -15.54 -1.99 0.63
CA ILE A 400 -14.31 -2.82 0.64
C ILE A 400 -14.28 -3.90 1.73
N PRO A 401 -14.66 -3.65 3.00
CA PRO A 401 -14.66 -4.69 4.02
C PRO A 401 -15.54 -5.89 3.65
N LYS A 402 -16.74 -5.64 3.12
CA LYS A 402 -17.68 -6.68 2.68
C LYS A 402 -17.16 -7.40 1.43
N LEU A 403 -16.60 -6.65 0.48
CA LEU A 403 -15.97 -7.20 -0.72
C LEU A 403 -14.75 -8.07 -0.41
N THR A 404 -13.98 -7.71 0.61
CA THR A 404 -12.85 -8.50 1.10
C THR A 404 -13.32 -9.82 1.69
N GLY A 405 -14.36 -9.79 2.52
CA GLY A 405 -15.01 -11.01 3.02
C GLY A 405 -15.56 -11.90 1.91
N MET A 406 -16.23 -11.29 0.92
CA MET A 406 -16.72 -11.99 -0.28
C MET A 406 -15.58 -12.69 -1.02
N ALA A 407 -14.48 -11.96 -1.28
CA ALA A 407 -13.35 -12.48 -2.01
C ALA A 407 -12.67 -13.64 -1.27
N ALA A 408 -12.44 -13.49 0.03
CA ALA A 408 -11.85 -14.53 0.88
C ALA A 408 -12.69 -15.82 0.87
N LEU A 409 -14.01 -15.69 1.05
CA LEU A 409 -14.92 -16.84 1.05
C LEU A 409 -15.01 -17.54 -0.32
N ALA A 410 -15.07 -16.77 -1.41
CA ALA A 410 -15.14 -17.31 -2.76
C ALA A 410 -13.86 -18.07 -3.15
N VAL A 411 -12.70 -17.51 -2.84
CA VAL A 411 -11.40 -18.15 -3.06
C VAL A 411 -11.27 -19.41 -2.22
N LEU A 412 -11.65 -19.35 -0.94
CA LEU A 412 -11.62 -20.52 -0.06
C LEU A 412 -12.58 -21.62 -0.56
N SER A 413 -13.77 -21.24 -1.05
CA SER A 413 -14.71 -22.16 -1.68
C SER A 413 -14.07 -22.86 -2.88
N ALA A 414 -13.47 -22.10 -3.81
CA ALA A 414 -12.80 -22.64 -4.98
C ALA A 414 -11.64 -23.58 -4.60
N ALA A 415 -10.79 -23.17 -3.65
CA ALA A 415 -9.68 -23.98 -3.16
C ALA A 415 -10.16 -25.30 -2.53
N VAL A 416 -11.19 -25.26 -1.68
CA VAL A 416 -11.78 -26.46 -1.05
C VAL A 416 -12.43 -27.37 -2.08
N LEU A 417 -13.14 -26.84 -3.07
CA LEU A 417 -13.77 -27.63 -4.12
C LEU A 417 -12.73 -28.38 -4.97
N ILE A 418 -11.64 -27.70 -5.34
CA ILE A 418 -10.61 -28.21 -6.25
C ILE A 418 -9.64 -29.15 -5.53
N TRP A 419 -9.23 -28.81 -4.30
CA TRP A 419 -8.15 -29.50 -3.57
C TRP A 419 -8.63 -30.32 -2.36
N GLY A 420 -9.85 -30.11 -1.87
CA GLY A 420 -10.31 -30.65 -0.58
C GLY A 420 -10.50 -32.18 -0.50
N GLY A 421 -10.72 -32.87 -1.61
CA GLY A 421 -11.19 -34.27 -1.61
C GLY A 421 -10.16 -35.35 -1.28
N LYS A 422 -8.86 -35.06 -1.34
CA LYS A 422 -7.81 -36.05 -1.05
C LYS A 422 -6.51 -35.38 -0.62
N LYS A 423 -5.61 -36.18 -0.03
CA LYS A 423 -4.21 -35.78 0.18
C LYS A 423 -3.46 -35.73 -1.14
N HIS A 424 -2.49 -34.83 -1.26
CA HIS A 424 -1.71 -34.64 -2.48
C HIS A 424 -0.25 -35.02 -2.23
N GLY A 425 0.25 -35.99 -3.00
CA GLY A 425 1.64 -36.42 -2.94
C GLY A 425 2.60 -35.45 -3.64
N PRO A 426 3.93 -35.64 -3.53
CA PRO A 426 4.93 -34.73 -4.08
C PRO A 426 4.74 -34.38 -5.57
N LYS A 427 4.37 -35.36 -6.42
CA LYS A 427 4.11 -35.13 -7.84
C LYS A 427 2.93 -34.19 -8.10
N ALA A 428 1.85 -34.34 -7.34
CA ALA A 428 0.69 -33.44 -7.45
C ALA A 428 1.02 -32.02 -6.94
N ARG A 429 1.86 -31.90 -5.91
CA ARG A 429 2.32 -30.60 -5.39
C ARG A 429 3.28 -29.88 -6.34
N LEU A 430 4.23 -30.60 -6.96
CA LEU A 430 5.00 -30.07 -8.08
C LEU A 430 4.08 -29.62 -9.20
N GLY A 431 3.12 -30.46 -9.61
CA GLY A 431 2.12 -30.10 -10.62
C GLY A 431 1.40 -28.80 -10.27
N ALA A 432 0.98 -28.64 -9.02
CA ALA A 432 0.33 -27.43 -8.53
C ALA A 432 1.21 -26.17 -8.67
N ALA A 433 2.52 -26.33 -8.49
CA ALA A 433 3.50 -25.25 -8.58
C ALA A 433 3.89 -24.89 -10.02
N VAL A 434 3.79 -25.82 -10.98
CA VAL A 434 4.25 -25.59 -12.37
C VAL A 434 3.63 -24.34 -13.02
N PRO A 435 2.30 -24.13 -13.04
CA PRO A 435 1.72 -22.92 -13.62
C PRO A 435 2.22 -21.64 -12.94
N LEU A 436 2.41 -21.67 -11.62
CA LEU A 436 2.90 -20.54 -10.84
C LEU A 436 4.39 -20.28 -11.09
N LEU A 437 5.20 -21.31 -11.29
CA LEU A 437 6.61 -21.19 -11.70
C LEU A 437 6.73 -20.56 -13.09
N LEU A 438 5.83 -20.89 -14.03
CA LEU A 438 5.79 -20.25 -15.34
C LEU A 438 5.40 -18.76 -15.23
N ILE A 439 4.41 -18.43 -14.40
CA ILE A 439 4.05 -17.04 -14.09
C ILE A 439 5.24 -16.33 -13.43
N ALA A 440 5.96 -17.00 -12.53
CA ALA A 440 7.11 -16.44 -11.84
C ALA A 440 8.29 -16.19 -12.78
N LEU A 441 8.55 -17.08 -13.74
CA LEU A 441 9.54 -16.89 -14.80
C LEU A 441 9.18 -15.69 -15.69
N ALA A 442 7.92 -15.59 -16.11
CA ALA A 442 7.45 -14.45 -16.91
C ALA A 442 7.51 -13.14 -16.10
N GLY A 443 7.09 -13.16 -14.84
CA GLY A 443 7.17 -12.01 -13.93
C GLY A 443 8.60 -11.57 -13.69
N GLN A 444 9.53 -12.51 -13.48
CA GLN A 444 10.95 -12.20 -13.31
C GLN A 444 11.58 -11.64 -14.59
N TRP A 445 11.07 -12.02 -15.77
CA TRP A 445 11.53 -11.49 -17.05
C TRP A 445 11.00 -10.07 -17.32
N ILE A 446 9.71 -9.84 -17.07
CA ILE A 446 9.01 -8.60 -17.46
C ILE A 446 9.11 -7.53 -16.37
N ALA A 447 8.98 -7.93 -15.10
CA ALA A 447 8.88 -7.03 -13.95
C ALA A 447 9.73 -7.58 -12.78
N PRO A 448 11.07 -7.64 -12.94
CA PRO A 448 11.97 -8.28 -11.97
C PRO A 448 11.93 -7.63 -10.57
N THR A 449 11.57 -6.35 -10.47
CA THR A 449 11.39 -5.64 -9.19
C THR A 449 10.10 -6.03 -8.47
N ALA A 450 9.08 -6.52 -9.18
CA ALA A 450 7.77 -6.86 -8.64
C ALA A 450 7.55 -8.37 -8.43
N ALA A 451 8.37 -9.24 -9.00
CA ALA A 451 8.14 -10.70 -9.02
C ALA A 451 8.32 -11.40 -7.64
N TYR A 452 8.87 -10.70 -6.64
CA TYR A 452 9.28 -11.28 -5.35
C TYR A 452 8.16 -12.02 -4.61
N PHE A 453 6.93 -11.49 -4.64
CA PHE A 453 5.78 -12.08 -3.95
C PHE A 453 5.33 -13.40 -4.57
N ILE A 454 5.84 -13.76 -5.75
CA ILE A 454 5.59 -15.04 -6.42
C ILE A 454 6.80 -15.97 -6.24
N VAL A 455 8.01 -15.48 -6.54
CA VAL A 455 9.23 -16.31 -6.54
C VAL A 455 9.61 -16.78 -5.12
N ILE A 456 9.47 -15.93 -4.09
CA ILE A 456 9.85 -16.28 -2.71
C ILE A 456 8.91 -17.37 -2.15
N PRO A 457 7.57 -17.24 -2.20
CA PRO A 457 6.68 -18.32 -1.78
C PRO A 457 6.93 -19.66 -2.47
N LEU A 458 7.19 -19.65 -3.78
CA LEU A 458 7.50 -20.86 -4.54
C LEU A 458 8.84 -21.47 -4.13
N MET A 459 9.85 -20.65 -3.86
CA MET A 459 11.13 -21.10 -3.34
C MET A 459 10.98 -21.75 -1.97
N LEU A 460 10.29 -21.10 -1.03
CA LEU A 460 10.06 -21.66 0.31
C LEU A 460 9.26 -22.96 0.26
N ALA A 461 8.21 -23.04 -0.57
CA ALA A 461 7.45 -24.27 -0.78
C ALA A 461 8.30 -25.37 -1.44
N GLY A 462 9.18 -25.02 -2.39
CA GLY A 462 10.15 -25.96 -2.98
C GLY A 462 11.16 -26.49 -1.96
N LEU A 463 11.65 -25.64 -1.04
CA LEU A 463 12.54 -26.08 0.05
C LEU A 463 11.85 -27.09 0.98
N VAL A 464 10.56 -26.91 1.27
CA VAL A 464 9.77 -27.90 2.03
C VAL A 464 9.77 -29.26 1.34
N GLU A 465 9.62 -29.31 0.01
CA GLU A 465 9.70 -30.57 -0.74
C GLU A 465 11.08 -31.23 -0.62
N ALA A 466 12.16 -30.44 -0.61
CA ALA A 466 13.51 -30.95 -0.39
C ALA A 466 13.72 -31.49 1.02
N VAL A 467 13.19 -30.82 2.04
CA VAL A 467 13.25 -31.30 3.44
C VAL A 467 12.46 -32.59 3.58
N ILE A 468 11.25 -32.67 3.02
CA ILE A 468 10.44 -33.90 3.01
C ILE A 468 11.21 -35.05 2.34
N ALA A 469 11.88 -34.79 1.21
CA ALA A 469 12.62 -35.78 0.46
C ALA A 469 13.87 -36.30 1.19
N ARG A 470 14.57 -35.45 1.95
CA ARG A 470 15.86 -35.79 2.59
C ARG A 470 15.76 -36.17 4.06
N ALA A 471 14.94 -35.46 4.83
CA ALA A 471 14.85 -35.58 6.28
C ALA A 471 13.60 -36.36 6.73
N GLY A 472 12.73 -36.74 5.79
CA GLY A 472 11.51 -37.48 6.06
C GLY A 472 10.35 -36.63 6.56
N ASP A 473 9.24 -37.31 6.83
CA ASP A 473 7.93 -36.70 7.06
C ASP A 473 7.78 -35.91 8.38
N PRO A 474 8.39 -36.27 9.53
CA PRO A 474 8.28 -35.47 10.75
C PRO A 474 8.88 -34.06 10.61
N LEU A 475 10.15 -33.97 10.17
CA LEU A 475 10.83 -32.69 9.94
C LEU A 475 10.20 -31.93 8.78
N GLY A 476 9.80 -32.64 7.72
CA GLY A 476 9.08 -32.05 6.59
C GLY A 476 7.76 -31.38 6.98
N ARG A 477 6.99 -31.94 7.92
CA ARG A 477 5.76 -31.32 8.41
C ARG A 477 6.00 -30.08 9.26
N SER A 478 7.03 -30.09 10.11
CA SER A 478 7.39 -28.90 10.88
C SER A 478 7.87 -27.78 9.97
N ALA A 479 8.74 -28.10 8.99
CA ALA A 479 9.16 -27.14 7.97
C ALA A 479 7.96 -26.60 7.17
N ALA A 480 7.05 -27.48 6.75
CA ALA A 480 5.81 -27.07 6.09
C ALA A 480 4.97 -26.15 6.99
N GLY A 481 4.84 -26.43 8.29
CA GLY A 481 4.14 -25.59 9.26
C GLY A 481 4.67 -24.16 9.29
N VAL A 482 5.98 -24.01 9.42
CA VAL A 482 6.65 -22.69 9.44
C VAL A 482 6.49 -21.97 8.11
N VAL A 483 6.77 -22.65 7.00
CA VAL A 483 6.66 -22.05 5.66
C VAL A 483 5.21 -21.68 5.33
N THR A 484 4.23 -22.51 5.67
CA THR A 484 2.81 -22.17 5.55
C THR A 484 2.50 -20.91 6.36
N ALA A 485 2.96 -20.80 7.61
CA ALA A 485 2.68 -19.64 8.45
C ALA A 485 3.22 -18.34 7.82
N LEU A 486 4.47 -18.35 7.36
CA LEU A 486 5.12 -17.20 6.73
C LEU A 486 4.48 -16.86 5.38
N VAL A 487 4.34 -17.83 4.49
CA VAL A 487 3.82 -17.60 3.13
C VAL A 487 2.35 -17.18 3.17
N VAL A 488 1.51 -17.91 3.92
CA VAL A 488 0.08 -17.58 4.00
C VAL A 488 -0.12 -16.26 4.75
N GLY A 489 0.64 -16.01 5.82
CA GLY A 489 0.55 -14.73 6.54
C GLY A 489 0.88 -13.55 5.63
N TYR A 490 1.98 -13.63 4.88
CA TYR A 490 2.39 -12.57 3.95
C TYR A 490 1.34 -12.36 2.85
N LEU A 491 0.83 -13.45 2.26
CA LEU A 491 -0.15 -13.37 1.18
C LEU A 491 -1.54 -12.92 1.66
N LEU A 492 -1.89 -13.14 2.93
CA LEU A 492 -3.08 -12.56 3.56
C LEU A 492 -2.92 -11.05 3.73
N ALA A 493 -1.77 -10.59 4.23
CA ALA A 493 -1.47 -9.16 4.34
C ALA A 493 -1.46 -8.47 2.95
N LEU A 494 -0.82 -9.09 1.96
CA LEU A 494 -0.84 -8.60 0.57
C LEU A 494 -2.26 -8.59 -0.01
N GLY A 495 -3.04 -9.66 0.20
CA GLY A 495 -4.44 -9.73 -0.25
C GLY A 495 -5.29 -8.62 0.37
N TRP A 496 -5.09 -8.31 1.65
CA TRP A 496 -5.71 -7.18 2.32
C TRP A 496 -5.35 -5.85 1.64
N GLN A 497 -4.06 -5.60 1.36
CA GLN A 497 -3.62 -4.38 0.68
C GLN A 497 -4.15 -4.27 -0.75
N ILE A 498 -4.17 -5.36 -1.52
CA ILE A 498 -4.77 -5.41 -2.87
C ILE A 498 -6.25 -5.03 -2.80
N MET A 499 -6.99 -5.56 -1.81
CA MET A 499 -8.40 -5.24 -1.67
C MET A 499 -8.65 -3.76 -1.33
N GLN A 500 -7.78 -3.13 -0.53
CA GLN A 500 -7.86 -1.70 -0.25
C GLN A 500 -7.52 -0.85 -1.48
N GLY A 501 -6.47 -1.20 -2.22
CA GLY A 501 -5.99 -0.40 -3.36
C GLY A 501 -6.86 -0.51 -4.62
N VAL A 502 -7.24 -1.74 -5.01
CA VAL A 502 -7.92 -2.02 -6.29
C VAL A 502 -9.13 -2.96 -6.18
N GLY A 503 -9.38 -3.53 -5.00
CA GLY A 503 -10.49 -4.46 -4.73
C GLY A 503 -11.90 -4.00 -5.14
N PRO A 504 -12.25 -2.70 -5.08
CA PRO A 504 -13.51 -2.18 -5.63
C PRO A 504 -13.76 -2.51 -7.09
N SER A 505 -12.72 -2.64 -7.91
CA SER A 505 -12.89 -2.89 -9.35
C SER A 505 -12.39 -4.27 -9.73
N MET A 506 -11.34 -4.73 -9.06
CA MET A 506 -10.57 -5.92 -9.43
C MET A 506 -10.40 -6.89 -8.26
N PRO A 507 -11.47 -7.37 -7.60
CA PRO A 507 -11.33 -8.34 -6.52
C PRO A 507 -10.69 -9.64 -7.01
N PHE A 508 -10.78 -9.96 -8.31
CA PHE A 508 -10.10 -11.11 -8.91
C PHE A 508 -8.57 -11.06 -8.80
N ALA A 509 -7.97 -9.91 -8.51
CA ALA A 509 -6.52 -9.77 -8.32
C ALA A 509 -5.98 -10.63 -7.16
N VAL A 510 -6.81 -10.96 -6.16
CA VAL A 510 -6.37 -11.79 -5.01
C VAL A 510 -6.23 -13.29 -5.35
N VAL A 511 -6.63 -13.73 -6.54
CA VAL A 511 -6.58 -15.15 -6.93
C VAL A 511 -5.16 -15.68 -7.04
N LEU A 512 -4.22 -14.85 -7.53
CA LEU A 512 -2.82 -15.25 -7.64
C LEU A 512 -2.17 -15.44 -6.25
N PRO A 513 -2.26 -14.48 -5.31
CA PRO A 513 -1.85 -14.70 -3.92
C PRO A 513 -2.52 -15.92 -3.29
N ALA A 514 -3.80 -16.15 -3.56
CA ALA A 514 -4.50 -17.32 -3.04
C ALA A 514 -3.97 -18.65 -3.58
N ALA A 515 -3.68 -18.73 -4.88
CA ALA A 515 -3.11 -19.94 -5.48
C ALA A 515 -1.72 -20.26 -4.91
N LEU A 516 -0.90 -19.23 -4.66
CA LEU A 516 0.40 -19.37 -3.98
C LEU A 516 0.22 -19.89 -2.53
N ALA A 517 -0.74 -19.33 -1.79
CA ALA A 517 -1.08 -19.80 -0.44
C ALA A 517 -1.53 -21.27 -0.45
N VAL A 518 -2.35 -21.67 -1.43
CA VAL A 518 -2.77 -23.08 -1.60
C VAL A 518 -1.56 -23.99 -1.77
N VAL A 519 -0.59 -23.64 -2.64
CA VAL A 519 0.63 -24.45 -2.83
C VAL A 519 1.40 -24.63 -1.53
N ALA A 520 1.56 -23.58 -0.72
CA ALA A 520 2.21 -23.67 0.59
C ALA A 520 1.42 -24.52 1.60
N LEU A 521 0.09 -24.62 1.47
CA LEU A 521 -0.79 -25.41 2.32
C LEU A 521 -0.84 -26.90 1.94
N LEU A 522 -0.58 -27.26 0.67
CA LEU A 522 -0.76 -28.63 0.17
C LEU A 522 -0.02 -29.73 0.98
N PRO A 523 1.20 -29.52 1.50
CA PRO A 523 1.87 -30.52 2.33
C PRO A 523 1.13 -30.83 3.64
N LEU A 524 0.40 -29.85 4.19
CA LEU A 524 -0.38 -29.98 5.43
C LEU A 524 -1.86 -30.31 5.17
N TRP A 525 -2.33 -30.16 3.93
CA TRP A 525 -3.75 -30.21 3.57
C TRP A 525 -4.43 -31.53 4.00
N PRO A 526 -5.44 -31.48 4.88
CA PRO A 526 -6.20 -32.66 5.28
C PRO A 526 -7.20 -33.04 4.19
N ALA A 527 -7.38 -34.35 3.96
CA ALA A 527 -8.48 -34.82 3.15
C ALA A 527 -9.81 -34.56 3.88
N GLN A 528 -10.71 -33.83 3.23
CA GLN A 528 -12.04 -33.53 3.76
C GLN A 528 -13.05 -34.58 3.31
N LYS A 529 -13.98 -34.97 4.20
CA LYS A 529 -15.04 -35.94 3.88
C LYS A 529 -16.11 -35.37 2.94
N ARG A 530 -16.43 -34.06 3.07
CA ARG A 530 -17.53 -33.40 2.35
C ARG A 530 -17.09 -32.06 1.72
N PRO A 531 -16.04 -32.03 0.87
CA PRO A 531 -15.50 -30.78 0.33
C PRO A 531 -16.53 -30.00 -0.49
N ARG A 532 -17.42 -30.69 -1.23
CA ARG A 532 -18.49 -30.04 -2.01
C ARG A 532 -19.50 -29.30 -1.14
N LEU A 533 -19.87 -29.87 0.00
CA LEU A 533 -20.78 -29.22 0.95
C LEU A 533 -20.12 -27.98 1.57
N VAL A 534 -18.87 -28.12 2.03
CA VAL A 534 -18.11 -26.99 2.61
C VAL A 534 -17.94 -25.87 1.58
N ALA A 535 -17.54 -26.20 0.35
CA ALA A 535 -17.43 -25.23 -0.74
C ALA A 535 -18.78 -24.56 -1.05
N GLY A 536 -19.88 -25.32 -1.09
CA GLY A 536 -21.23 -24.79 -1.31
C GLY A 536 -21.67 -23.79 -0.23
N VAL A 537 -21.40 -24.08 1.05
CA VAL A 537 -21.69 -23.17 2.16
C VAL A 537 -20.87 -21.88 2.07
N LEU A 538 -19.56 -21.99 1.80
CA LEU A 538 -18.68 -20.84 1.62
C LEU A 538 -19.11 -19.96 0.44
N LEU A 539 -19.49 -20.59 -0.69
CA LEU A 539 -19.97 -19.86 -1.87
C LEU A 539 -21.31 -19.17 -1.60
N ALA A 540 -22.24 -19.83 -0.90
CA ALA A 540 -23.50 -19.21 -0.50
C ALA A 540 -23.28 -17.98 0.39
N ALA A 541 -22.33 -18.06 1.34
CA ALA A 541 -21.96 -16.91 2.16
C ALA A 541 -21.30 -15.78 1.33
N ALA A 542 -20.43 -16.11 0.37
CA ALA A 542 -19.85 -15.12 -0.54
C ALA A 542 -20.92 -14.42 -1.40
N ILE A 543 -21.89 -15.17 -1.93
CA ILE A 543 -23.05 -14.64 -2.65
C ILE A 543 -23.88 -13.73 -1.73
N GLY A 544 -24.10 -14.14 -0.47
CA GLY A 544 -24.79 -13.33 0.53
C GLY A 544 -24.09 -11.97 0.75
N LEU A 545 -22.77 -11.95 0.89
CA LEU A 545 -22.01 -10.68 1.00
C LEU A 545 -22.08 -9.84 -0.28
N ALA A 546 -22.02 -10.46 -1.46
CA ALA A 546 -22.18 -9.75 -2.73
C ALA A 546 -23.56 -9.07 -2.83
N LEU A 547 -24.63 -9.81 -2.51
CA LEU A 547 -25.98 -9.27 -2.51
C LEU A 547 -26.18 -8.21 -1.41
N TRP A 548 -25.53 -8.37 -0.25
CA TRP A 548 -25.54 -7.33 0.78
C TRP A 548 -24.93 -6.04 0.22
N VAL A 549 -23.75 -6.08 -0.39
CA VAL A 549 -23.15 -4.87 -1.02
C VAL A 549 -24.06 -4.26 -2.08
N ARG A 550 -24.76 -5.10 -2.87
CA ARG A 550 -25.66 -4.64 -3.92
C ARG A 550 -26.84 -3.83 -3.37
N PHE A 551 -27.44 -4.32 -2.29
CA PHE A 551 -28.68 -3.76 -1.71
C PHE A 551 -28.43 -2.92 -0.45
N ASP A 552 -27.17 -2.68 -0.10
CA ASP A 552 -26.81 -1.78 0.99
C ASP A 552 -27.25 -0.35 0.61
N PRO A 553 -27.81 0.41 1.56
CA PRO A 553 -28.07 1.82 1.32
C PRO A 553 -26.74 2.56 1.07
N VAL A 554 -26.79 3.63 0.27
CA VAL A 554 -25.63 4.48 0.06
C VAL A 554 -25.12 5.00 1.41
N PRO A 555 -23.85 4.76 1.76
CA PRO A 555 -23.34 5.16 3.06
C PRO A 555 -23.19 6.68 3.15
N PRO A 556 -23.33 7.27 4.35
CA PRO A 556 -23.13 8.71 4.55
C PRO A 556 -21.70 9.16 4.29
N THR A 557 -20.78 8.21 4.09
CA THR A 557 -19.39 8.49 3.77
C THR A 557 -19.16 8.88 2.31
N VAL A 558 -20.14 8.70 1.41
CA VAL A 558 -19.98 9.01 -0.01
C VAL A 558 -19.78 10.51 -0.22
N ALA A 559 -18.81 10.88 -1.07
CA ALA A 559 -18.50 12.26 -1.39
C ALA A 559 -19.73 13.00 -1.95
N VAL A 560 -19.97 14.22 -1.48
CA VAL A 560 -21.20 14.98 -1.75
C VAL A 560 -21.40 15.37 -3.21
N TYR A 561 -20.31 15.43 -3.97
CA TYR A 561 -20.31 15.72 -5.41
C TYR A 561 -20.35 14.45 -6.28
N SER A 562 -20.36 13.25 -5.67
CA SER A 562 -20.40 11.99 -6.41
C SER A 562 -21.80 11.74 -6.98
N SER A 563 -21.87 11.27 -8.23
CA SER A 563 -23.09 10.64 -8.74
C SER A 563 -23.43 9.41 -7.89
N LEU A 564 -24.64 9.35 -7.36
CA LEU A 564 -25.14 8.21 -6.59
C LEU A 564 -25.37 7.00 -7.49
N LYS A 565 -25.39 5.79 -6.92
CA LYS A 565 -25.89 4.59 -7.62
C LYS A 565 -27.27 4.91 -8.22
N PRO A 566 -27.59 4.49 -9.46
CA PRO A 566 -28.98 4.47 -9.89
C PRO A 566 -29.77 3.59 -8.92
N SER A 567 -30.85 4.16 -8.37
CA SER A 567 -31.77 3.51 -7.44
C SER A 567 -32.37 2.22 -7.98
#